data_AF-A0A520I9B4-F1
#
_entry.id   AF-A0A520I9B4-F1
#
_cell.length_a   1.000
_cell.length_b   1.000
_cell.length_c   1.000
_cell.angle_alpha   90.00
_cell.angle_beta   90.00
_cell.angle_gamma   90.00
#
_symmetry.space_group_name_H-M   'P 1'
#
loop_
_entity.id
_entity.type
_entity.pdbx_description
1 polymer ?
#
loop_
_entity_poly.entity_id
_entity_poly.type
_entity_poly.pdbx_seq_one_letter_code
_entity_poly.pdbx_strand_id
1 'polypeptide(L)'
;MKLYKIIPRILLVCLFVQTAVAQQKSPLTRQYITPVKILWQDGDVRNSEQLLKPGIGQGDLANRNIVILNNTKGGKKASILLDFGKELHGGLEIVTGMWSGGNTPRTIRVRYGESASEAMSSIGEKGATNDHAIRDFKTLVPWLGKIQLGESGFRFVRIDLEDENAELQLKEVRAIYTFRDIPYLGSFNSSDERLNKIWQTGAYTVH
;
A
#
# COMPACT_ATOMS: atom_id res chain seq x y z
N MET A 1 30.05 -3.23 81.93
CA MET A 1 29.02 -2.29 81.42
C MET A 1 29.29 -2.08 79.93
N LYS A 2 28.31 -2.37 79.07
CA LYS A 2 28.49 -2.79 77.65
C LYS A 2 28.91 -1.65 76.70
N LEU A 3 29.97 -1.88 75.91
CA LEU A 3 30.30 -1.10 74.71
C LEU A 3 29.33 -1.48 73.57
N TYR A 4 28.61 -0.50 73.02
CA TYR A 4 27.80 -0.69 71.81
C TYR A 4 28.69 -0.53 70.56
N LYS A 5 28.86 -1.63 69.80
CA LYS A 5 29.44 -1.61 68.45
C LYS A 5 28.43 -1.00 67.48
N ILE A 6 28.79 0.12 66.87
CA ILE A 6 28.04 0.70 65.74
C ILE A 6 28.43 -0.10 64.49
N ILE A 7 27.50 -0.90 63.97
CA ILE A 7 27.64 -1.58 62.68
C ILE A 7 27.09 -0.61 61.62
N PRO A 8 27.84 -0.20 60.59
CA PRO A 8 27.26 0.58 59.51
C PRO A 8 26.41 -0.36 58.64
N ARG A 9 25.11 -0.10 58.59
CA ARG A 9 24.19 -0.71 57.61
C ARG A 9 24.59 -0.18 56.22
N ILE A 10 25.34 -0.96 55.47
CA ILE A 10 25.51 -0.74 54.03
C ILE A 10 24.18 -1.06 53.39
N LEU A 11 23.43 -0.02 53.02
CA LEU A 11 22.22 -0.14 52.22
C LEU A 11 22.67 -0.40 50.77
N LEU A 12 22.67 -1.66 50.36
CA LEU A 12 22.89 -2.04 48.97
C LEU A 12 21.65 -1.63 48.17
N VAL A 13 21.68 -0.44 47.57
CA VAL A 13 20.68 -0.01 46.59
C VAL A 13 20.95 -0.78 45.30
N CYS A 14 20.27 -1.91 45.12
CA CYS A 14 20.20 -2.57 43.82
C CYS A 14 19.42 -1.65 42.86
N LEU A 15 20.15 -0.84 42.10
CA LEU A 15 19.64 -0.16 40.92
C LEU A 15 19.26 -1.24 39.90
N PHE A 16 17.99 -1.65 39.90
CA PHE A 16 17.40 -2.34 38.77
C PHE A 16 17.35 -1.33 37.62
N VAL A 17 18.36 -1.39 36.75
CA VAL A 17 18.29 -0.75 35.44
C VAL A 17 17.23 -1.54 34.66
N GLN A 18 15.99 -1.04 34.67
CA GLN A 18 14.99 -1.45 33.70
C GLN A 18 15.50 -1.01 32.34
N THR A 19 16.05 -1.95 31.58
CA THR A 19 16.26 -1.75 30.15
C THR A 19 14.87 -1.59 29.54
N ALA A 20 14.46 -0.35 29.31
CA ALA A 20 13.27 -0.07 28.51
C ALA A 20 13.52 -0.70 27.14
N VAL A 21 12.82 -1.80 26.87
CA VAL A 21 12.88 -2.44 25.56
C VAL A 21 12.14 -1.49 24.61
N ALA A 22 12.89 -0.76 23.78
CA ALA A 22 12.36 0.14 22.75
C ALA A 22 11.75 -0.63 21.55
N GLN A 23 11.01 -1.71 21.84
CA GLN A 23 10.34 -2.54 20.86
C GLN A 23 8.83 -2.40 21.04
N GLN A 24 8.16 -1.89 20.01
CA GLN A 24 6.71 -1.80 19.96
C GLN A 24 6.19 -2.69 18.84
N LYS A 25 5.41 -3.72 19.21
CA LYS A 25 4.65 -4.50 18.24
C LYS A 25 3.38 -3.74 17.89
N SER A 26 3.14 -3.50 16.59
CA SER A 26 1.87 -2.95 16.14
C SER A 26 0.73 -3.94 16.43
N PRO A 27 -0.40 -3.48 16.99
CA PRO A 27 -1.60 -4.32 17.13
C PRO A 27 -2.41 -4.40 15.82
N LEU A 28 -1.97 -3.71 14.76
CA LEU A 28 -2.66 -3.67 13.48
C LEU A 28 -2.34 -4.89 12.63
N THR A 29 -3.35 -5.37 11.93
CA THR A 29 -3.26 -6.41 10.91
C THR A 29 -2.99 -5.79 9.56
N ARG A 30 -2.19 -6.47 8.72
CA ARG A 30 -1.95 -6.12 7.33
C ARG A 30 -2.48 -7.23 6.43
N GLN A 31 -3.44 -6.89 5.57
CA GLN A 31 -4.04 -7.83 4.61
C GLN A 31 -3.78 -7.38 3.18
N TYR A 32 -3.32 -8.30 2.33
CA TYR A 32 -3.10 -8.00 0.92
C TYR A 32 -4.40 -8.15 0.11
N ILE A 33 -4.74 -7.15 -0.69
CA ILE A 33 -5.94 -7.10 -1.51
C ILE A 33 -5.54 -6.91 -2.98
N THR A 34 -5.93 -7.85 -3.84
CA THR A 34 -5.73 -7.76 -5.29
C THR A 34 -6.77 -6.82 -5.91
N PRO A 35 -6.42 -6.00 -6.93
CA PRO A 35 -7.38 -5.23 -7.70
C PRO A 35 -8.48 -6.13 -8.26
N VAL A 36 -9.71 -5.66 -8.24
CA VAL A 36 -10.86 -6.40 -8.78
C VAL A 36 -11.20 -5.97 -10.20
N LYS A 37 -10.71 -4.80 -10.64
CA LYS A 37 -10.98 -4.26 -11.97
C LYS A 37 -9.87 -3.34 -12.46
N ILE A 38 -9.65 -3.35 -13.77
CA ILE A 38 -8.90 -2.32 -14.48
C ILE A 38 -9.92 -1.34 -15.03
N LEU A 39 -9.94 -0.12 -14.50
CA LEU A 39 -10.96 0.86 -14.86
C LEU A 39 -10.59 1.64 -16.12
N TRP A 40 -9.29 1.84 -16.36
CA TRP A 40 -8.77 2.61 -17.48
C TRP A 40 -7.29 2.26 -17.77
N GLN A 41 -6.86 2.44 -19.02
CA GLN A 41 -5.47 2.32 -19.46
C GLN A 41 -5.21 3.25 -20.65
N ASP A 42 -3.96 3.67 -20.87
CA ASP A 42 -3.52 4.48 -22.01
C ASP A 42 -2.06 4.16 -22.38
N GLY A 43 -1.65 4.50 -23.59
CA GLY A 43 -0.35 4.09 -24.15
C GLY A 43 -0.27 2.58 -24.45
N ASP A 44 0.95 2.03 -24.48
CA ASP A 44 1.19 0.60 -24.75
C ASP A 44 1.21 -0.19 -23.43
N VAL A 45 0.04 -0.74 -23.08
CA VAL A 45 -0.16 -1.62 -21.92
C VAL A 45 -0.60 -3.00 -22.41
N ARG A 46 0.11 -4.06 -22.00
CA ARG A 46 -0.14 -5.44 -22.47
C ARG A 46 -0.36 -6.39 -21.29
N ASN A 47 -1.25 -7.36 -21.47
CA ASN A 47 -1.61 -8.40 -20.50
C ASN A 47 -2.08 -7.84 -19.14
N SER A 48 -2.74 -6.68 -19.12
CA SER A 48 -3.09 -5.97 -17.88
C SER A 48 -3.97 -6.81 -16.95
N GLU A 49 -4.79 -7.71 -17.49
CA GLU A 49 -5.68 -8.61 -16.75
C GLU A 49 -4.95 -9.54 -15.77
N GLN A 50 -3.63 -9.74 -15.90
CA GLN A 50 -2.87 -10.53 -14.91
C GLN A 50 -2.82 -9.85 -13.54
N LEU A 51 -2.96 -8.52 -13.47
CA LEU A 51 -3.04 -7.79 -12.19
C LEU A 51 -4.31 -8.09 -11.39
N LEU A 52 -5.32 -8.72 -12.01
CA LEU A 52 -6.56 -9.12 -11.34
C LEU A 52 -6.43 -10.49 -10.64
N LYS A 53 -5.31 -11.18 -10.82
CA LYS A 53 -5.06 -12.49 -10.23
C LYS A 53 -4.24 -12.32 -8.94
N PRO A 54 -4.61 -13.02 -7.84
CA PRO A 54 -3.78 -13.04 -6.65
C PRO A 54 -2.38 -13.58 -6.96
N GLY A 55 -1.35 -12.89 -6.48
CA GLY A 55 0.03 -13.36 -6.54
C GLY A 55 0.54 -13.81 -5.17
N ILE A 56 1.84 -14.09 -5.11
CA ILE A 56 2.51 -14.63 -3.93
C ILE A 56 3.46 -13.62 -3.28
N GLY A 57 3.54 -12.39 -3.80
CA GLY A 57 4.44 -11.35 -3.28
C GLY A 57 5.91 -11.54 -3.63
N GLN A 58 6.20 -12.25 -4.73
CA GLN A 58 7.56 -12.56 -5.17
C GLN A 58 7.65 -12.53 -6.70
N GLY A 59 8.73 -11.93 -7.21
CA GLY A 59 9.09 -12.03 -8.62
C GLY A 59 9.54 -13.45 -8.98
N ASP A 60 9.43 -13.83 -10.24
CA ASP A 60 9.87 -15.14 -10.72
C ASP A 60 10.78 -15.00 -11.93
N LEU A 61 11.76 -15.91 -12.03
CA LEU A 61 12.73 -15.93 -13.14
C LEU A 61 12.12 -16.45 -14.45
N ALA A 62 10.96 -17.10 -14.39
CA ALA A 62 10.26 -17.60 -15.56
C ALA A 62 9.56 -16.46 -16.32
N ASN A 63 9.39 -15.31 -15.67
CA ASN A 63 8.77 -14.09 -16.15
C ASN A 63 7.38 -14.34 -16.78
N ARG A 64 6.61 -15.27 -16.18
CA ARG A 64 5.28 -15.66 -16.68
C ARG A 64 4.20 -14.71 -16.16
N ASN A 65 3.12 -14.53 -16.92
CA ASN A 65 1.96 -13.72 -16.50
C ASN A 65 2.35 -12.28 -16.10
N ILE A 66 3.21 -11.66 -16.91
CA ILE A 66 3.73 -10.31 -16.68
C ILE A 66 2.91 -9.30 -17.46
N VAL A 67 2.59 -8.19 -16.79
CA VAL A 67 2.02 -7.00 -17.40
C VAL A 67 3.14 -6.09 -17.87
N ILE A 68 3.02 -5.58 -19.08
CA ILE A 68 4.05 -4.74 -19.69
C ILE A 68 3.49 -3.34 -19.91
N LEU A 69 4.15 -2.33 -19.34
CA LEU A 69 4.00 -0.91 -19.67
C LEU A 69 5.21 -0.51 -20.50
N ASN A 70 5.00 0.01 -21.71
CA ASN A 70 6.10 0.24 -22.66
C ASN A 70 6.05 1.64 -23.29
N ASN A 71 7.14 2.39 -23.19
CA ASN A 71 7.31 3.72 -23.77
C ASN A 71 8.36 3.75 -24.92
N THR A 72 8.80 2.59 -25.44
CA THR A 72 9.91 2.50 -26.43
C THR A 72 9.56 2.98 -27.83
N LYS A 73 8.28 2.97 -28.20
CA LYS A 73 7.83 3.40 -29.54
C LYS A 73 7.47 4.89 -29.61
N GLY A 74 7.70 5.65 -28.53
CA GLY A 74 7.20 7.02 -28.38
C GLY A 74 5.67 7.09 -28.29
N GLY A 75 5.13 8.30 -28.22
CA GLY A 75 3.69 8.55 -28.10
C GLY A 75 3.24 8.78 -26.67
N LYS A 76 2.03 8.32 -26.33
CA LYS A 76 1.47 8.48 -24.98
C LYS A 76 2.14 7.51 -24.00
N LYS A 77 2.46 8.01 -22.80
CA LYS A 77 3.05 7.19 -21.72
C LYS A 77 2.09 6.09 -21.26
N ALA A 78 2.60 4.87 -21.18
CA ALA A 78 1.89 3.71 -20.69
C ALA A 78 1.43 3.93 -19.25
N SER A 79 0.12 3.81 -19.02
CA SER A 79 -0.52 4.14 -17.75
C SER A 79 -1.72 3.23 -17.50
N ILE A 80 -2.00 2.91 -16.23
CA ILE A 80 -3.12 2.04 -15.84
C ILE A 80 -3.79 2.54 -14.56
N LEU A 81 -5.12 2.42 -14.48
CA LEU A 81 -5.94 2.72 -13.31
C LEU A 81 -6.60 1.44 -12.79
N LEU A 82 -6.31 1.12 -11.53
CA LEU A 82 -6.78 -0.06 -10.82
C LEU A 82 -7.88 0.30 -9.82
N ASP A 83 -8.90 -0.54 -9.70
CA ASP A 83 -9.96 -0.46 -8.69
C ASP A 83 -9.86 -1.67 -7.75
N PHE A 84 -9.73 -1.41 -6.45
CA PHE A 84 -9.65 -2.43 -5.39
C PHE A 84 -11.03 -2.84 -4.84
N GLY A 85 -12.11 -2.26 -5.37
CA GLY A 85 -13.50 -2.65 -5.11
C GLY A 85 -14.12 -1.98 -3.89
N LYS A 86 -13.30 -1.61 -2.90
CA LYS A 86 -13.70 -0.88 -1.69
C LYS A 86 -12.60 0.10 -1.28
N GLU A 87 -12.98 1.12 -0.52
CA GLU A 87 -12.03 2.03 0.11
C GLU A 87 -11.23 1.31 1.18
N LEU A 88 -9.93 1.56 1.26
CA LEU A 88 -8.97 0.91 2.14
C LEU A 88 -8.08 1.99 2.75
N HIS A 89 -7.65 1.78 4.00
CA HIS A 89 -6.51 2.51 4.55
C HIS A 89 -5.27 1.63 4.49
N GLY A 90 -4.21 2.14 3.88
CA GLY A 90 -2.89 1.52 3.96
C GLY A 90 -2.01 1.84 2.76
N GLY A 91 -1.16 0.91 2.36
CA GLY A 91 -0.18 1.12 1.30
C GLY A 91 -0.44 0.32 0.02
N LEU A 92 0.50 0.41 -0.92
CA LEU A 92 0.55 -0.40 -2.13
C LEU A 92 1.82 -1.24 -2.15
N GLU A 93 1.70 -2.52 -2.50
CA GLU A 93 2.86 -3.34 -2.84
C GLU A 93 2.90 -3.60 -4.35
N ILE A 94 4.09 -3.39 -4.94
CA ILE A 94 4.36 -3.66 -6.34
C ILE A 94 5.48 -4.68 -6.42
N VAL A 95 5.24 -5.77 -7.15
CA VAL A 95 6.24 -6.77 -7.53
C VAL A 95 6.53 -6.61 -9.02
N THR A 96 7.81 -6.57 -9.37
CA THR A 96 8.28 -6.32 -10.73
C THR A 96 8.92 -7.55 -11.37
N GLY A 97 8.91 -7.56 -12.70
CA GLY A 97 9.58 -8.56 -13.53
C GLY A 97 10.98 -8.15 -13.98
N MET A 98 11.46 -8.80 -15.04
CA MET A 98 12.78 -8.60 -15.64
C MET A 98 12.67 -7.95 -17.02
N TRP A 99 12.76 -6.62 -17.07
CA TRP A 99 12.87 -5.91 -18.35
C TRP A 99 14.29 -5.99 -18.93
N SER A 100 14.37 -5.80 -20.26
CA SER A 100 15.64 -5.70 -21.00
C SER A 100 16.32 -4.35 -20.81
N GLY A 101 17.62 -4.28 -21.15
CA GLY A 101 18.42 -3.05 -21.04
C GLY A 101 19.10 -2.87 -19.68
N GLY A 102 19.26 -3.95 -18.92
CA GLY A 102 19.97 -3.97 -17.63
C GLY A 102 19.03 -3.91 -16.42
N ASN A 103 19.64 -3.93 -15.22
CA ASN A 103 18.93 -3.99 -13.93
C ASN A 103 18.60 -2.59 -13.38
N THR A 104 18.48 -1.60 -14.26
CA THR A 104 18.22 -0.21 -13.88
C THR A 104 16.78 -0.09 -13.37
N PRO A 105 16.56 0.46 -12.15
CA PRO A 105 15.24 0.78 -11.63
C PRO A 105 14.43 1.66 -12.59
N ARG A 106 13.11 1.57 -12.55
CA ARG A 106 12.21 2.42 -13.36
C ARG A 106 11.53 3.48 -12.53
N THR A 107 11.38 4.68 -13.08
CA THR A 107 10.57 5.74 -12.48
C THR A 107 9.10 5.53 -12.81
N ILE A 108 8.26 5.51 -11.77
CA ILE A 108 6.81 5.52 -11.91
C ILE A 108 6.22 6.72 -11.19
N ARG A 109 5.05 7.17 -11.63
CA ARG A 109 4.17 8.04 -10.84
C ARG A 109 3.02 7.20 -10.30
N VAL A 110 2.74 7.36 -9.01
CA VAL A 110 1.62 6.69 -8.33
C VAL A 110 0.64 7.76 -7.87
N ARG A 111 -0.64 7.51 -8.14
CA ARG A 111 -1.75 8.36 -7.72
C ARG A 111 -2.84 7.56 -7.03
N TYR A 112 -2.97 7.75 -5.73
CA TYR A 112 -4.06 7.24 -4.91
C TYR A 112 -5.33 8.09 -5.10
N GLY A 113 -6.49 7.48 -4.94
CA GLY A 113 -7.76 8.21 -4.82
C GLY A 113 -8.88 7.36 -4.22
N GLU A 114 -9.73 7.99 -3.43
CA GLU A 114 -10.98 7.40 -2.92
C GLU A 114 -12.01 7.30 -4.06
N SER A 115 -11.89 8.20 -5.06
CA SER A 115 -12.64 8.15 -6.31
C SER A 115 -11.75 7.98 -7.54
N ALA A 116 -12.32 7.43 -8.62
CA ALA A 116 -11.63 7.33 -9.91
C ALA A 116 -11.25 8.72 -10.46
N SER A 117 -12.11 9.71 -10.29
CA SER A 117 -11.84 11.09 -10.70
C SER A 117 -10.66 11.70 -9.96
N GLU A 118 -10.54 11.43 -8.66
CA GLU A 118 -9.42 11.90 -7.86
C GLU A 118 -8.12 11.26 -8.33
N ALA A 119 -8.05 9.92 -8.42
CA ALA A 119 -6.87 9.19 -8.91
C ALA A 119 -6.40 9.64 -10.32
N MET A 120 -7.29 10.25 -11.10
CA MET A 120 -7.00 10.79 -12.44
C MET A 120 -6.61 12.28 -12.45
N SER A 121 -6.85 13.02 -11.37
CA SER A 121 -6.60 14.47 -11.28
C SER A 121 -5.18 14.77 -10.79
N SER A 122 -4.57 15.81 -11.34
CA SER A 122 -3.28 16.32 -10.86
C SER A 122 -3.44 17.15 -9.60
N ILE A 123 -2.36 17.36 -8.84
CA ILE A 123 -2.37 18.29 -7.71
C ILE A 123 -2.84 19.68 -8.17
N GLY A 124 -3.77 20.27 -7.42
CA GLY A 124 -4.40 21.57 -7.72
C GLY A 124 -5.66 21.48 -8.57
N GLU A 125 -5.99 20.32 -9.14
CA GLU A 125 -7.21 20.10 -9.91
C GLU A 125 -8.31 19.50 -9.03
N LYS A 126 -9.54 20.04 -9.09
CA LYS A 126 -10.72 19.47 -8.39
C LYS A 126 -10.49 19.21 -6.89
N GLY A 127 -9.67 20.04 -6.24
CA GLY A 127 -9.35 19.90 -4.81
C GLY A 127 -8.33 18.80 -4.49
N ALA A 128 -7.72 18.16 -5.48
CA ALA A 128 -6.66 17.18 -5.26
C ALA A 128 -5.40 17.85 -4.67
N THR A 129 -5.01 17.45 -3.46
CA THR A 129 -3.78 17.92 -2.80
C THR A 129 -3.03 16.75 -2.16
N ASN A 130 -1.88 17.04 -1.54
CA ASN A 130 -1.10 16.09 -0.74
C ASN A 130 -1.10 16.49 0.76
N ASP A 131 -2.07 17.29 1.21
CA ASP A 131 -1.99 18.02 2.49
C ASP A 131 -2.22 17.13 3.73
N HIS A 132 -2.93 16.01 3.56
CA HIS A 132 -3.29 15.09 4.65
C HIS A 132 -2.78 13.66 4.45
N ALA A 133 -2.52 13.29 3.20
CA ALA A 133 -1.85 12.06 2.80
C ALA A 133 -1.12 12.30 1.47
N ILE A 134 0.03 11.66 1.27
CA ILE A 134 0.77 11.76 0.02
C ILE A 134 0.10 10.84 -1.00
N ARG A 135 -0.78 11.41 -1.82
CA ARG A 135 -1.53 10.65 -2.83
C ARG A 135 -0.85 10.61 -4.19
N ASP A 136 -0.14 11.66 -4.58
CA ASP A 136 0.46 11.84 -5.91
C ASP A 136 1.97 12.08 -5.80
N PHE A 137 2.78 11.13 -6.26
CA PHE A 137 4.24 11.19 -6.16
C PHE A 137 4.92 10.32 -7.22
N LYS A 138 6.20 10.62 -7.48
CA LYS A 138 7.09 9.78 -8.28
C LYS A 138 8.00 8.96 -7.39
N THR A 139 8.31 7.74 -7.79
CA THR A 139 9.20 6.82 -7.07
C THR A 139 9.89 5.86 -8.02
N LEU A 140 10.86 5.10 -7.51
CA LEU A 140 11.55 4.05 -8.24
C LEU A 140 10.96 2.68 -7.91
N VAL A 141 10.86 1.81 -8.91
CA VAL A 141 10.64 0.37 -8.76
C VAL A 141 11.88 -0.42 -9.17
N PRO A 142 12.25 -1.48 -8.41
CA PRO A 142 13.44 -2.28 -8.66
C PRO A 142 13.23 -3.22 -9.85
N TRP A 143 14.31 -3.64 -10.47
CA TRP A 143 14.31 -4.76 -11.41
C TRP A 143 14.23 -6.08 -10.63
N LEU A 144 13.34 -7.01 -11.01
CA LEU A 144 13.11 -8.30 -10.34
C LEU A 144 13.02 -8.18 -8.81
N GLY A 145 12.11 -7.36 -8.31
CA GLY A 145 12.02 -7.08 -6.89
C GLY A 145 10.62 -6.73 -6.43
N LYS A 146 10.54 -6.15 -5.24
CA LYS A 146 9.29 -5.63 -4.69
C LYS A 146 9.51 -4.39 -3.87
N ILE A 147 8.52 -3.52 -3.80
CA ILE A 147 8.48 -2.35 -2.93
C ILE A 147 7.11 -2.19 -2.32
N GLN A 148 7.07 -1.50 -1.18
CA GLN A 148 5.84 -1.04 -0.55
C GLN A 148 5.84 0.49 -0.54
N LEU A 149 4.71 1.10 -0.88
CA LEU A 149 4.59 2.53 -1.18
C LEU A 149 3.50 3.18 -0.35
N GLY A 150 3.87 4.22 0.38
CA GLY A 150 2.94 5.17 1.04
C GLY A 150 1.96 4.54 2.02
N GLU A 151 1.26 5.39 2.74
CA GLU A 151 0.05 5.04 3.50
C GLU A 151 -0.98 6.12 3.18
N SER A 152 -2.17 5.74 2.73
CA SER A 152 -3.27 6.64 2.36
C SER A 152 -4.62 5.92 2.50
N GLY A 153 -5.70 6.69 2.58
CA GLY A 153 -7.04 6.21 2.21
C GLY A 153 -7.15 6.16 0.69
N PHE A 154 -7.58 5.02 0.13
CA PHE A 154 -7.82 4.90 -1.31
C PHE A 154 -8.71 3.71 -1.67
N ARG A 155 -9.38 3.80 -2.82
CA ARG A 155 -9.97 2.65 -3.54
C ARG A 155 -9.32 2.43 -4.90
N PHE A 156 -8.80 3.51 -5.49
CA PHE A 156 -8.25 3.53 -6.84
C PHE A 156 -6.77 3.90 -6.81
N VAL A 157 -6.00 3.28 -7.69
CA VAL A 157 -4.59 3.60 -7.88
C VAL A 157 -4.28 3.72 -9.35
N ARG A 158 -3.73 4.86 -9.76
CA ARG A 158 -3.14 5.05 -11.08
C ARG A 158 -1.63 4.90 -11.00
N ILE A 159 -1.08 4.16 -11.96
CA ILE A 159 0.36 3.99 -12.16
C ILE A 159 0.70 4.46 -13.57
N ASP A 160 1.62 5.42 -13.68
CA ASP A 160 2.17 5.90 -14.94
C ASP A 160 3.65 5.48 -15.04
N LEU A 161 4.08 4.91 -16.17
CA LEU A 161 5.52 4.73 -16.46
C LEU A 161 6.10 6.07 -16.92
N GLU A 162 6.98 6.66 -16.12
CA GLU A 162 7.51 8.00 -16.38
C GLU A 162 8.73 7.99 -17.32
N ASP A 163 9.53 6.92 -17.29
CA ASP A 163 10.74 6.82 -18.10
C ASP A 163 10.41 6.76 -19.61
N GLU A 164 11.09 7.58 -20.40
CA GLU A 164 11.05 7.52 -21.86
C GLU A 164 11.89 6.35 -22.36
N ASN A 165 11.55 5.80 -23.53
CA ASN A 165 12.32 4.71 -24.16
C ASN A 165 12.55 3.49 -23.23
N ALA A 166 11.61 3.23 -22.34
CA ALA A 166 11.73 2.21 -21.30
C ALA A 166 10.56 1.22 -21.32
N GLU A 167 10.83 0.05 -20.76
CA GLU A 167 9.83 -0.96 -20.42
C GLU A 167 9.80 -1.16 -18.91
N LEU A 168 8.58 -1.28 -18.38
CA LEU A 168 8.29 -1.70 -17.02
C LEU A 168 7.46 -2.98 -17.07
N GLN A 169 7.88 -3.96 -16.27
CA GLN A 169 7.19 -5.23 -16.09
C GLN A 169 6.61 -5.31 -14.69
N LEU A 170 5.28 -5.39 -14.60
CA LEU A 170 4.55 -5.57 -13.35
C LEU A 170 4.10 -7.03 -13.25
N LYS A 171 4.53 -7.69 -12.18
CA LYS A 171 4.11 -9.06 -11.84
C LYS A 171 2.86 -9.06 -10.98
N GLU A 172 2.84 -8.18 -9.99
CA GLU A 172 1.75 -8.09 -9.02
C GLU A 172 1.65 -6.65 -8.54
N VAL A 173 0.43 -6.17 -8.37
CA VAL A 173 0.11 -4.90 -7.71
C VAL A 173 -1.02 -5.20 -6.75
N ARG A 174 -0.83 -4.93 -5.46
CA ARG A 174 -1.82 -5.22 -4.42
C ARG A 174 -1.85 -4.15 -3.34
N ALA A 175 -3.02 -3.85 -2.82
CA ALA A 175 -3.15 -2.98 -1.67
C ALA A 175 -2.70 -3.73 -0.41
N ILE A 176 -2.08 -3.01 0.51
CA ILE A 176 -1.79 -3.43 1.87
C ILE A 176 -2.85 -2.76 2.73
N TYR A 177 -3.95 -3.45 3.02
CA TYR A 177 -4.98 -2.94 3.92
C TYR A 177 -4.51 -3.10 5.37
N THR A 178 -4.40 -1.98 6.09
CA THR A 178 -3.95 -1.93 7.47
C THR A 178 -5.13 -1.53 8.37
N PHE A 179 -5.52 -2.40 9.29
CA PHE A 179 -6.69 -2.22 10.14
C PHE A 179 -6.49 -2.86 11.52
N ARG A 180 -7.40 -2.57 12.45
CA ARG A 180 -7.44 -3.25 13.73
C ARG A 180 -8.37 -4.45 13.62
N ASP A 181 -7.83 -5.66 13.70
CA ASP A 181 -8.63 -6.88 13.61
C ASP A 181 -9.36 -7.16 14.93
N ILE A 182 -10.52 -6.52 15.08
CA ILE A 182 -11.42 -6.65 16.23
C ILE A 182 -12.75 -7.24 15.76
N PRO A 183 -13.51 -7.93 16.63
CA PRO A 183 -14.81 -8.45 16.24
C PRO A 183 -15.84 -7.32 16.06
N TYR A 184 -16.73 -7.48 15.08
CA TYR A 184 -17.96 -6.69 15.02
C TYR A 184 -18.93 -7.18 16.11
N LEU A 185 -19.12 -6.37 17.15
CA LEU A 185 -20.01 -6.71 18.28
C LEU A 185 -21.44 -6.18 18.10
N GLY A 186 -21.57 -5.04 17.39
CA GLY A 186 -22.86 -4.46 17.04
C GLY A 186 -23.38 -5.01 15.72
N SER A 187 -24.70 -5.09 15.58
CA SER A 187 -25.36 -5.39 14.31
C SER A 187 -26.60 -4.52 14.14
N PHE A 188 -27.00 -4.31 12.88
CA PHE A 188 -28.22 -3.62 12.52
C PHE A 188 -28.84 -4.35 11.34
N ASN A 189 -30.15 -4.53 11.39
CA ASN A 189 -30.93 -5.07 10.28
C ASN A 189 -32.31 -4.42 10.28
N SER A 190 -32.73 -3.97 9.11
CA SER A 190 -34.03 -3.37 8.85
C SER A 190 -34.70 -4.10 7.67
N SER A 191 -36.01 -3.88 7.49
CA SER A 191 -36.72 -4.25 6.26
C SER A 191 -36.34 -3.39 5.05
N ASP A 192 -35.63 -2.27 5.28
CA ASP A 192 -35.10 -1.39 4.23
C ASP A 192 -33.63 -1.74 3.92
N GLU A 193 -33.42 -2.33 2.74
CA GLU A 193 -32.10 -2.71 2.24
C GLU A 193 -31.13 -1.54 2.05
N ARG A 194 -31.64 -0.33 1.79
CA ARG A 194 -30.79 0.86 1.68
C ARG A 194 -30.24 1.25 3.05
N LEU A 195 -31.06 1.16 4.10
CA LEU A 195 -30.59 1.41 5.48
C LEU A 195 -29.55 0.37 5.91
N ASN A 196 -29.75 -0.89 5.54
CA ASN A 196 -28.78 -1.97 5.79
C ASN A 196 -27.42 -1.63 5.15
N LYS A 197 -27.41 -1.17 3.89
CA LYS A 197 -26.18 -0.76 3.19
C LYS A 197 -25.51 0.46 3.81
N ILE A 198 -26.28 1.49 4.18
CA ILE A 198 -25.74 2.69 4.85
C ILE A 198 -25.05 2.30 6.16
N TRP A 199 -25.71 1.45 6.97
CA TRP A 199 -25.14 0.98 8.22
C TRP A 199 -23.87 0.15 8.00
N GLN A 200 -23.87 -0.76 7.03
CA GLN A 200 -22.68 -1.57 6.68
C GLN A 200 -21.50 -0.69 6.24
N THR A 201 -21.74 0.34 5.43
CA THR A 201 -20.70 1.31 5.05
C THR A 201 -20.16 2.02 6.27
N GLY A 202 -21.03 2.55 7.13
CA GLY A 202 -20.59 3.22 8.36
C GLY A 202 -19.79 2.31 9.29
N ALA A 203 -20.27 1.08 9.49
CA ALA A 203 -19.60 0.07 10.30
C ALA A 203 -18.21 -0.29 9.74
N TYR A 204 -18.08 -0.43 8.43
CA TYR A 204 -16.80 -0.69 7.77
C TYR A 204 -15.82 0.48 7.91
N THR A 205 -16.29 1.72 7.73
CA THR A 205 -15.42 2.91 7.76
C THR A 205 -14.80 3.16 9.14
N VAL A 206 -15.49 2.78 10.22
CA VAL A 206 -14.98 2.98 11.60
C VAL A 206 -14.16 1.79 12.14
N HIS A 207 -14.04 0.71 11.38
CA HIS A 207 -13.43 -0.55 11.80
C HIS A 207 -11.97 -0.68 11.35
#